data_AF-A0A3A0FPL6-F1
#
_entry.id   AF-A0A3A0FPL6-F1
#
_cell.length_a   1.000
_cell.length_b   1.000
_cell.length_c   1.000
_cell.angle_alpha   90.00
_cell.angle_beta   90.00
_cell.angle_gamma   90.00
#
_symmetry.space_group_name_H-M   'P 1'
#
loop_
_entity.id
_entity.type
_entity.pdbx_description
1 polymer ?
#
loop_
_entity_poly.entity_id
_entity_poly.type
_entity_poly.pdbx_seq_one_letter_code
_entity_poly.pdbx_strand_id
1 'polypeptide(L)'
;MTLALVAIAYGALAFAALQPALRGSFVSDDIGYVAGNPWIHELSLANLRAILHPTGPAAAHTANYAPVHLLLHAGAWSLFGSDTFGHHALNVVLHAVASALLVALFARWGVPFAAAALAGAVFLLHPANVEAVAWIFQLKSIVALALATGALLAEPRRPIAATALFALALFTKIQAAFAIPVLAVAIFCAAPAGARPPRVRLAALAAWAAALALAWAPEMLAFERLGHADAAAPASAGERLRAIASYVGRYLEMAFTARGVSAFHQPDPPASWLDPYCVLGVAGTLAMAARALFTLAQRRAEAAFWAWVAGGFLPVSQVLPFLYPIADRYLYFLLPGLLGAGLLAARAPLARLAAA
;
A
#
# COMPACT_ATOMS: atom_id res chain seq x y z
N MET A 1 6.58 -26.64 2.76
CA MET A 1 5.28 -25.96 2.76
C MET A 1 5.14 -25.21 1.44
N THR A 2 4.09 -25.45 0.67
CA THR A 2 3.85 -24.76 -0.61
C THR A 2 3.14 -23.42 -0.36
N LEU A 3 3.22 -22.49 -1.32
CA LEU A 3 2.53 -21.19 -1.24
C LEU A 3 1.01 -21.35 -1.06
N ALA A 4 0.42 -22.41 -1.63
CA ALA A 4 -1.00 -22.71 -1.49
C ALA A 4 -1.38 -23.04 -0.03
N LEU A 5 -0.56 -23.83 0.67
CA LEU A 5 -0.79 -24.12 2.09
C LEU A 5 -0.67 -22.86 2.96
N VAL A 6 0.27 -21.96 2.62
CA VAL A 6 0.39 -20.66 3.29
C VAL A 6 -0.87 -19.82 3.09
N ALA A 7 -1.39 -19.74 1.86
CA ALA A 7 -2.59 -18.98 1.57
C ALA A 7 -3.82 -19.53 2.33
N ILE A 8 -3.98 -20.85 2.40
CA ILE A 8 -5.07 -21.49 3.17
C ILE A 8 -4.93 -21.19 4.67
N ALA A 9 -3.72 -21.36 5.22
CA ALA A 9 -3.45 -21.07 6.63
C ALA A 9 -3.70 -19.58 6.95
N TYR A 10 -3.29 -18.67 6.06
CA TYR A 10 -3.54 -17.24 6.23
C TYR A 10 -5.02 -16.90 6.15
N GLY A 11 -5.79 -17.56 5.29
CA GLY A 11 -7.25 -17.42 5.28
C GLY A 11 -7.82 -17.73 6.65
N ALA A 12 -7.52 -18.91 7.20
CA ALA A 12 -8.00 -19.33 8.52
C ALA A 12 -7.57 -18.36 9.64
N LEU A 13 -6.30 -17.94 9.65
CA LEU A 13 -5.77 -16.99 10.64
C LEU A 13 -6.43 -15.61 10.54
N ALA A 14 -6.63 -15.10 9.32
CA ALA A 14 -7.25 -13.80 9.10
C ALA A 14 -8.71 -13.80 9.55
N PHE A 15 -9.47 -14.85 9.22
CA PHE A 15 -10.86 -14.99 9.69
C PHE A 15 -10.94 -15.09 11.22
N ALA A 16 -10.01 -15.81 11.86
CA ALA A 16 -9.98 -15.90 13.31
C ALA A 16 -9.65 -14.55 13.97
N ALA A 17 -8.63 -13.84 13.46
CA ALA A 17 -8.19 -12.57 14.03
C ALA A 17 -9.17 -11.41 13.78
N LEU A 18 -9.82 -11.39 12.61
CA LEU A 18 -10.74 -10.33 12.18
C LEU A 18 -12.21 -10.73 12.37
N GLN A 19 -12.49 -11.80 13.11
CA GLN A 19 -13.86 -12.23 13.41
C GLN A 19 -14.78 -11.10 13.90
N PRO A 20 -14.33 -10.16 14.76
CA PRO A 20 -15.18 -9.04 15.19
C PRO A 20 -15.63 -8.14 14.04
N ALA A 21 -14.77 -7.93 13.03
CA ALA A 21 -15.07 -7.06 11.89
C ALA A 21 -16.18 -7.65 11.00
N LEU A 22 -16.28 -8.98 10.91
CA LEU A 22 -17.24 -9.68 10.04
C LEU A 22 -18.71 -9.33 10.33
N ARG A 23 -19.02 -8.83 11.54
CA ARG A 23 -20.37 -8.45 11.97
C ARG A 23 -20.58 -6.93 12.04
N GLY A 24 -19.61 -6.15 11.56
CA GLY A 24 -19.70 -4.69 11.53
C GLY A 24 -20.74 -4.21 10.51
N SER A 25 -21.45 -3.14 10.84
CA SER A 25 -22.30 -2.42 9.88
C SER A 25 -21.45 -1.62 8.88
N PHE A 26 -22.10 -1.03 7.88
CA PHE A 26 -21.48 0.04 7.09
C PHE A 26 -21.12 1.21 8.03
N VAL A 27 -19.91 1.74 7.91
CA VAL A 27 -19.41 2.87 8.71
C VAL A 27 -18.68 3.89 7.83
N SER A 28 -18.66 5.16 8.26
CA SER A 28 -17.92 6.23 7.57
C SER A 28 -18.25 6.27 6.07
N ASP A 29 -17.24 6.28 5.19
CA ASP A 29 -17.37 6.28 3.74
C ASP A 29 -18.24 5.13 3.19
N ASP A 30 -18.39 4.02 3.92
CA ASP A 30 -19.24 2.91 3.46
C ASP A 30 -20.69 3.37 3.28
N ILE A 31 -21.17 4.28 4.14
CA ILE A 31 -22.55 4.75 4.13
C ILE A 31 -22.83 5.51 2.82
N GLY A 32 -21.94 6.43 2.44
CA GLY A 32 -22.12 7.27 1.25
C GLY A 32 -21.62 6.62 -0.04
N TYR A 33 -20.46 5.98 -0.01
CA TYR A 33 -19.76 5.51 -1.21
C TYR A 33 -19.99 4.04 -1.54
N VAL A 34 -20.59 3.27 -0.62
CA VAL A 34 -20.99 1.87 -0.87
C VAL A 34 -22.52 1.72 -0.76
N ALA A 35 -23.08 1.85 0.43
CA ALA A 35 -24.51 1.64 0.68
C ALA A 35 -25.41 2.68 -0.01
N GLY A 36 -24.96 3.93 -0.12
CA GLY A 36 -25.68 5.02 -0.76
C GLY A 36 -25.24 5.35 -2.19
N ASN A 37 -24.42 4.51 -2.82
CA ASN A 37 -23.84 4.80 -4.14
C ASN A 37 -24.63 4.11 -5.27
N PRO A 38 -25.47 4.86 -6.02
CA PRO A 38 -26.33 4.28 -7.06
C PRO A 38 -25.54 3.68 -8.23
N TRP A 39 -24.30 4.14 -8.45
CA TRP A 39 -23.48 3.73 -9.59
C TRP A 39 -22.92 2.31 -9.46
N ILE A 40 -22.95 1.72 -8.27
CA ILE A 40 -22.42 0.37 -8.02
C ILE A 40 -23.51 -0.66 -7.74
N HIS A 41 -24.77 -0.26 -7.55
CA HIS A 41 -25.84 -1.20 -7.18
C HIS A 41 -26.35 -2.07 -8.33
N GLU A 42 -26.06 -1.67 -9.57
CA GLU A 42 -26.45 -2.39 -10.77
C GLU A 42 -25.30 -2.42 -11.80
N LEU A 43 -25.03 -3.60 -12.37
CA LEU A 43 -24.06 -3.79 -13.44
C LEU A 43 -24.69 -3.50 -14.82
N SER A 44 -25.14 -2.26 -15.02
CA SER A 44 -25.71 -1.78 -16.28
C SER A 44 -24.65 -1.09 -17.15
N LEU A 45 -24.87 -1.04 -18.48
CA LEU A 45 -23.98 -0.31 -19.39
C LEU A 45 -23.88 1.18 -19.04
N ALA A 46 -24.97 1.77 -18.52
CA ALA A 46 -24.99 3.16 -18.06
C ALA A 46 -24.07 3.37 -16.85
N ASN A 47 -24.15 2.49 -15.85
CA ASN A 47 -23.29 2.54 -14.67
C ASN A 47 -21.83 2.27 -15.01
N LEU A 48 -21.55 1.31 -15.90
CA LEU A 48 -20.19 1.05 -16.39
C LEU A 48 -19.59 2.29 -17.07
N ARG A 49 -20.36 2.97 -17.93
CA ARG A 49 -19.92 4.23 -18.56
C ARG A 49 -19.69 5.32 -17.53
N ALA A 50 -20.56 5.44 -16.53
CA ALA A 50 -20.42 6.42 -15.46
C ALA A 50 -19.16 6.19 -14.61
N ILE A 51 -18.88 4.93 -14.24
CA ILE A 51 -17.69 4.53 -13.48
C ILE A 51 -16.40 4.79 -14.28
N LEU A 52 -16.39 4.44 -15.57
CA LEU A 52 -15.20 4.58 -16.40
C LEU A 52 -14.93 6.03 -16.83
N HIS A 53 -15.93 6.91 -16.78
CA HIS A 53 -15.79 8.31 -17.18
C HIS A 53 -14.97 9.11 -16.14
N PRO A 54 -13.77 9.63 -16.49
CA PRO A 54 -12.84 10.24 -15.53
C PRO A 54 -13.40 11.42 -14.73
N THR A 55 -14.27 12.20 -15.35
CA THR A 55 -14.96 13.35 -14.73
C THR A 55 -16.46 13.10 -14.61
N GLY A 56 -16.85 11.82 -14.57
CA GLY A 56 -18.24 11.37 -14.59
C GLY A 56 -18.91 11.48 -13.23
N PRO A 57 -20.22 11.19 -13.16
CA PRO A 57 -20.97 11.34 -11.93
C PRO A 57 -20.52 10.33 -10.84
N ALA A 58 -20.01 9.15 -11.23
CA ALA A 58 -19.49 8.19 -10.27
C ALA A 58 -18.18 8.65 -9.61
N ALA A 59 -17.24 9.20 -10.40
CA ALA A 59 -16.00 9.79 -9.87
C ALA A 59 -16.30 11.01 -8.98
N ALA A 60 -17.31 11.80 -9.36
CA ALA A 60 -17.77 12.93 -8.57
C ALA A 60 -18.40 12.50 -7.24
N HIS A 61 -19.19 11.42 -7.24
CA HIS A 61 -19.83 10.89 -6.04
C HIS A 61 -18.81 10.50 -4.96
N THR A 62 -17.63 10.01 -5.34
CA THR A 62 -16.58 9.58 -4.39
C THR A 62 -15.43 10.56 -4.23
N ALA A 63 -15.47 11.73 -4.88
CA ALA A 63 -14.37 12.70 -4.94
C ALA A 63 -13.00 12.07 -5.27
N ASN A 64 -13.01 11.06 -6.15
CA ASN A 64 -11.87 10.20 -6.44
C ASN A 64 -12.12 9.46 -7.78
N TYR A 65 -11.11 9.37 -8.64
CA TYR A 65 -11.16 8.53 -9.85
C TYR A 65 -10.44 7.19 -9.65
N ALA A 66 -11.15 6.25 -9.04
CA ALA A 66 -10.71 4.85 -8.88
C ALA A 66 -11.73 3.88 -9.52
N PRO A 67 -11.77 3.77 -10.85
CA PRO A 67 -12.82 3.00 -11.54
C PRO A 67 -12.75 1.51 -11.21
N VAL A 68 -11.55 0.93 -11.04
CA VAL A 68 -11.43 -0.49 -10.67
C VAL A 68 -11.96 -0.71 -9.26
N HIS A 69 -11.76 0.24 -8.35
CA HIS A 69 -12.34 0.17 -7.00
C HIS A 69 -13.87 0.15 -7.01
N LEU A 70 -14.50 1.02 -7.79
CA LEU A 70 -15.96 1.05 -7.94
C LEU A 70 -16.49 -0.22 -8.60
N LEU A 71 -15.80 -0.75 -9.62
CA LEU A 71 -16.18 -2.02 -10.26
C LEU A 71 -16.08 -3.21 -9.29
N LEU A 72 -15.09 -3.22 -8.39
CA LEU A 72 -14.98 -4.25 -7.35
C LEU A 72 -16.15 -4.18 -6.37
N HIS A 73 -16.52 -2.97 -5.93
CA HIS A 73 -17.71 -2.80 -5.08
C HIS A 73 -19.01 -3.12 -5.81
N ALA A 74 -19.12 -2.83 -7.11
CA ALA A 74 -20.30 -3.22 -7.90
C ALA A 74 -20.43 -4.74 -8.02
N GLY A 75 -19.31 -5.44 -8.23
CA GLY A 75 -19.26 -6.90 -8.17
C GLY A 75 -19.65 -7.43 -6.80
N ALA A 76 -19.09 -6.88 -5.72
CA ALA A 76 -19.43 -7.29 -4.36
C ALA A 76 -20.92 -7.03 -4.04
N TRP A 77 -21.46 -5.88 -4.45
CA TRP A 77 -22.87 -5.56 -4.27
C TRP A 77 -23.79 -6.50 -5.06
N SER A 78 -23.41 -6.91 -6.27
CA SER A 78 -24.20 -7.89 -7.03
C SER A 78 -24.29 -9.26 -6.35
N LEU A 79 -23.28 -9.61 -5.54
CA LEU A 79 -23.21 -10.90 -4.83
C LEU A 79 -23.85 -10.86 -3.45
N PHE A 80 -23.67 -9.75 -2.71
CA PHE A 80 -24.01 -9.67 -1.29
C PHE A 80 -25.10 -8.62 -1.00
N GLY A 81 -25.37 -7.71 -1.93
CA GLY A 81 -26.27 -6.57 -1.70
C GLY A 81 -25.86 -5.77 -0.47
N SER A 82 -26.80 -5.54 0.43
CA SER A 82 -26.59 -4.85 1.71
C SER A 82 -26.06 -5.74 2.83
N ASP A 83 -25.84 -7.04 2.61
CA ASP A 83 -25.26 -7.93 3.63
C ASP A 83 -23.77 -7.61 3.85
N THR A 84 -23.47 -6.90 4.94
CA THR A 84 -22.10 -6.47 5.26
C THR A 84 -21.16 -7.64 5.54
N PHE A 85 -21.67 -8.81 5.94
CA PHE A 85 -20.84 -9.99 6.18
C PHE A 85 -20.06 -10.39 4.93
N GLY A 86 -20.74 -10.44 3.77
CA GLY A 86 -20.11 -10.80 2.50
C GLY A 86 -19.00 -9.82 2.08
N HIS A 87 -19.22 -8.52 2.29
CA HIS A 87 -18.23 -7.47 2.00
C HIS A 87 -16.99 -7.59 2.91
N HIS A 88 -17.19 -7.81 4.22
CA HIS A 88 -16.08 -8.03 5.16
C HIS A 88 -15.32 -9.31 4.86
N ALA A 89 -16.03 -10.41 4.57
CA ALA A 89 -15.40 -11.69 4.21
C ALA A 89 -14.54 -11.56 2.96
N LEU A 90 -14.99 -10.79 1.96
CA LEU A 90 -14.22 -10.49 0.75
C LEU A 90 -12.91 -9.77 1.09
N ASN A 91 -12.95 -8.73 1.93
CA ASN A 91 -11.75 -8.03 2.38
C ASN A 91 -10.77 -8.97 3.10
N VAL A 92 -11.26 -9.81 4.02
CA VAL A 92 -10.44 -10.77 4.78
C VAL A 92 -9.74 -11.76 3.84
N VAL A 93 -10.47 -12.34 2.89
CA VAL A 93 -9.90 -13.29 1.90
C VAL A 93 -8.83 -12.60 1.06
N LEU A 94 -9.11 -11.40 0.55
CA LEU A 94 -8.16 -10.66 -0.28
C LEU A 94 -6.93 -10.19 0.51
N HIS A 95 -7.07 -9.91 1.81
CA HIS A 95 -5.95 -9.61 2.70
C HIS A 95 -5.03 -10.83 2.88
N ALA A 96 -5.61 -12.03 3.04
CA ALA A 96 -4.84 -13.27 3.08
C ALA A 96 -4.10 -13.54 1.76
N VAL A 97 -4.75 -13.30 0.62
CA VAL A 97 -4.12 -13.39 -0.72
C VAL A 97 -2.98 -12.39 -0.86
N ALA A 98 -3.19 -11.12 -0.50
CA ALA A 98 -2.16 -10.08 -0.54
C ALA A 98 -0.94 -10.50 0.30
N SER A 99 -1.18 -11.02 1.51
CA SER A 99 -0.15 -11.49 2.42
C SER A 99 0.63 -12.69 1.85
N ALA A 100 -0.05 -13.64 1.19
CA ALA A 100 0.62 -14.75 0.50
C ALA A 100 1.45 -14.26 -0.70
N LEU A 101 0.98 -13.28 -1.48
CA LEU A 101 1.76 -12.68 -2.56
C LEU A 101 3.03 -12.00 -2.04
N LEU A 102 2.99 -11.37 -0.86
CA LEU A 102 4.19 -10.85 -0.20
C LEU A 102 5.20 -11.95 0.14
N VAL A 103 4.74 -13.11 0.65
CA VAL A 103 5.62 -14.28 0.90
C VAL A 103 6.34 -14.69 -0.39
N ALA A 104 5.59 -14.80 -1.49
CA ALA A 104 6.17 -15.15 -2.79
C ALA A 104 7.21 -14.13 -3.25
N LEU A 105 6.95 -12.83 -3.04
CA LEU A 105 7.86 -11.76 -3.42
C LEU A 105 9.13 -11.76 -2.57
N PHE A 106 9.00 -11.86 -1.25
CA PHE A 106 10.12 -11.95 -0.31
C PHE A 106 11.02 -13.15 -0.65
N ALA A 107 10.42 -14.32 -0.87
CA ALA A 107 11.15 -15.52 -1.27
C ALA A 107 11.88 -15.34 -2.60
N ARG A 108 11.24 -14.73 -3.60
CA ARG A 108 11.85 -14.44 -4.90
C ARG A 108 13.05 -13.49 -4.79
N TRP A 109 13.04 -12.58 -3.82
CA TRP A 109 14.12 -11.62 -3.59
C TRP A 109 15.12 -12.05 -2.50
N GLY A 110 15.19 -13.35 -2.24
CA GLY A 110 16.29 -13.97 -1.50
C GLY A 110 16.08 -14.07 0.00
N VAL A 111 14.86 -13.88 0.50
CA VAL A 111 14.48 -14.22 1.87
C VAL A 111 14.19 -15.73 1.94
N PRO A 112 14.74 -16.49 2.91
CA PRO A 112 14.37 -17.89 3.10
C PRO A 112 12.86 -18.06 3.29
N PHE A 113 12.26 -19.10 2.69
CA PHE A 113 10.80 -19.24 2.64
C PHE A 113 10.13 -19.21 4.03
N ALA A 114 10.73 -19.84 5.05
CA ALA A 114 10.19 -19.83 6.41
C ALA A 114 10.14 -18.40 7.00
N ALA A 115 11.20 -17.61 6.80
CA ALA A 115 11.25 -16.22 7.25
C ALA A 115 10.28 -15.34 6.44
N ALA A 116 10.14 -15.60 5.13
CA ALA A 116 9.16 -14.92 4.29
C ALA A 116 7.72 -15.23 4.76
N ALA A 117 7.42 -16.49 5.09
CA ALA A 117 6.13 -16.88 5.66
C ALA A 117 5.90 -16.22 7.03
N LEU A 118 6.88 -16.22 7.93
CA LEU A 118 6.71 -15.52 9.20
C LEU A 118 6.43 -14.01 8.99
N ALA A 119 7.16 -13.35 8.10
CA ALA A 119 6.92 -11.94 7.79
C ALA A 119 5.54 -11.68 7.14
N GLY A 120 5.08 -12.59 6.27
CA GLY A 120 3.73 -12.53 5.73
C GLY A 120 2.66 -12.68 6.82
N ALA A 121 2.88 -13.54 7.82
CA ALA A 121 1.99 -13.67 8.97
C ALA A 121 2.03 -12.44 9.89
N VAL A 122 3.21 -11.83 10.08
CA VAL A 122 3.33 -10.55 10.80
C VAL A 122 2.52 -9.46 10.10
N PHE A 123 2.63 -9.33 8.77
CA PHE A 123 1.80 -8.41 8.00
C PHE A 123 0.31 -8.74 8.15
N LEU A 124 -0.07 -10.01 7.97
CA LEU A 124 -1.46 -10.47 8.07
C LEU A 124 -2.12 -10.12 9.41
N LEU A 125 -1.37 -10.24 10.50
CA LEU A 125 -1.89 -10.10 11.86
C LEU A 125 -1.55 -8.74 12.49
N HIS A 126 -0.92 -7.82 11.75
CA HIS A 126 -0.49 -6.54 12.28
C HIS A 126 -1.71 -5.67 12.64
N PRO A 127 -1.89 -5.19 13.88
CA PRO A 127 -3.07 -4.43 14.28
C PRO A 127 -3.35 -3.18 13.43
N ALA A 128 -2.32 -2.49 12.95
CA ALA A 128 -2.48 -1.34 12.05
C ALA A 128 -3.15 -1.68 10.70
N ASN A 129 -3.20 -2.95 10.31
CA ASN A 129 -3.88 -3.36 9.08
C ASN A 129 -5.39 -3.49 9.28
N VAL A 130 -5.90 -3.49 10.52
CA VAL A 130 -7.35 -3.60 10.80
C VAL A 130 -8.13 -2.51 10.08
N GLU A 131 -7.66 -1.26 10.07
CA GLU A 131 -8.35 -0.19 9.36
C GLU A 131 -8.47 -0.45 7.85
N ALA A 132 -7.43 -1.03 7.23
CA ALA A 132 -7.44 -1.35 5.81
C ALA A 132 -8.34 -2.55 5.46
N VAL A 133 -8.60 -3.45 6.43
CA VAL A 133 -9.30 -4.72 6.18
C VAL A 133 -10.75 -4.69 6.68
N ALA A 134 -10.98 -4.17 7.89
CA ALA A 134 -12.30 -4.10 8.51
C ALA A 134 -13.17 -2.97 7.95
N TRP A 135 -12.59 -1.96 7.32
CA TRP A 135 -13.36 -0.92 6.64
C TRP A 135 -13.69 -1.35 5.21
N ILE A 136 -14.96 -1.57 4.89
CA ILE A 136 -15.39 -2.15 3.61
C ILE A 136 -14.85 -1.33 2.43
N PHE A 137 -14.97 -0.01 2.49
CA PHE A 137 -14.49 0.91 1.46
C PHE A 137 -12.95 0.95 1.31
N GLN A 138 -12.18 0.32 2.20
CA GLN A 138 -10.72 0.16 2.05
C GLN A 138 -10.33 -1.07 1.24
N LEU A 139 -11.29 -1.78 0.61
CA LEU A 139 -11.02 -2.79 -0.41
C LEU A 139 -9.98 -2.32 -1.43
N LYS A 140 -10.00 -1.01 -1.77
CA LYS A 140 -8.96 -0.35 -2.58
C LYS A 140 -7.54 -0.59 -2.11
N SER A 141 -7.26 -0.50 -0.81
CA SER A 141 -5.91 -0.67 -0.25
C SER A 141 -5.41 -2.09 -0.42
N ILE A 142 -6.27 -3.06 -0.11
CA ILE A 142 -5.97 -4.49 -0.16
C ILE A 142 -5.68 -4.92 -1.60
N VAL A 143 -6.59 -4.59 -2.52
CA VAL A 143 -6.50 -5.01 -3.92
C VAL A 143 -5.38 -4.28 -4.66
N ALA A 144 -5.19 -2.99 -4.41
CA ALA A 144 -4.08 -2.25 -5.02
C ALA A 144 -2.72 -2.83 -4.59
N LEU A 145 -2.54 -3.16 -3.30
CA LEU A 145 -1.30 -3.81 -2.83
C LEU A 145 -1.11 -5.18 -3.47
N ALA A 146 -2.16 -6.00 -3.54
CA ALA A 146 -2.12 -7.33 -4.13
C ALA A 146 -1.75 -7.28 -5.62
N LEU A 147 -2.43 -6.42 -6.40
CA LEU A 147 -2.18 -6.23 -7.83
C LEU A 147 -0.77 -5.68 -8.10
N ALA A 148 -0.32 -4.68 -7.34
CA ALA A 148 1.03 -4.12 -7.48
C ALA A 148 2.12 -5.16 -7.13
N THR A 149 1.90 -5.96 -6.07
CA THR A 149 2.81 -7.06 -5.71
C THR A 149 2.83 -8.15 -6.79
N GLY A 150 1.66 -8.50 -7.32
CA GLY A 150 1.51 -9.42 -8.46
C GLY A 150 2.21 -8.91 -9.72
N ALA A 151 2.13 -7.61 -10.00
CA ALA A 151 2.84 -6.97 -11.10
C ALA A 151 4.36 -7.11 -10.95
N LEU A 152 4.91 -6.81 -9.76
CA LEU A 152 6.33 -6.99 -9.47
C LEU A 152 6.77 -8.46 -9.64
N LEU A 153 5.95 -9.42 -9.21
CA LEU A 153 6.19 -10.86 -9.39
C LEU A 153 6.19 -11.28 -10.87
N ALA A 154 5.26 -10.76 -11.66
CA ALA A 154 5.10 -11.09 -13.07
C ALA A 154 6.15 -10.43 -13.97
N GLU A 155 6.62 -9.22 -13.64
CA GLU A 155 7.41 -8.36 -14.54
C GLU A 155 8.60 -9.06 -15.22
N PRO A 156 9.47 -9.83 -14.52
CA PRO A 156 10.64 -10.41 -15.17
C PRO A 156 10.34 -11.45 -16.25
N ARG A 157 9.13 -12.04 -16.24
CA ARG A 157 8.74 -13.12 -17.16
C ARG A 157 7.58 -12.76 -18.07
N ARG A 158 6.70 -11.86 -17.64
CA ARG A 158 5.45 -11.49 -18.29
C ARG A 158 5.23 -9.97 -18.17
N PRO A 159 6.09 -9.13 -18.79
CA PRO A 159 6.07 -7.68 -18.62
C PRO A 159 4.75 -7.04 -19.06
N ILE A 160 4.09 -7.56 -20.10
CA ILE A 160 2.76 -7.07 -20.53
C ILE A 160 1.70 -7.31 -19.46
N ALA A 161 1.62 -8.54 -18.94
CA ALA A 161 0.69 -8.87 -17.86
C ALA A 161 0.99 -8.08 -16.58
N ALA A 162 2.28 -7.86 -16.29
CA ALA A 162 2.70 -7.04 -15.17
C ALA A 162 2.26 -5.58 -15.31
N THR A 163 2.38 -4.99 -16.50
CA THR A 163 1.87 -3.64 -16.77
C THR A 163 0.35 -3.57 -16.66
N ALA A 164 -0.38 -4.59 -17.11
CA ALA A 164 -1.83 -4.64 -16.95
C ALA A 164 -2.22 -4.71 -15.45
N LEU A 165 -1.58 -5.58 -14.67
CA LEU A 165 -1.79 -5.67 -13.22
C LEU A 165 -1.47 -4.34 -12.51
N PHE A 166 -0.37 -3.69 -12.89
CA PHE A 166 0.02 -2.40 -12.33
C PHE A 166 -0.97 -1.27 -12.67
N ALA A 167 -1.45 -1.21 -13.92
CA ALA A 167 -2.49 -0.26 -14.32
C ALA A 167 -3.78 -0.47 -13.51
N LEU A 168 -4.22 -1.73 -13.36
CA LEU A 168 -5.37 -2.05 -12.51
C LEU A 168 -5.14 -1.65 -11.05
N ALA A 169 -3.91 -1.82 -10.53
CA ALA A 169 -3.56 -1.38 -9.18
C ALA A 169 -3.69 0.14 -9.02
N LEU A 170 -3.19 0.93 -9.98
CA LEU A 170 -3.29 2.40 -9.97
C LEU A 170 -4.74 2.87 -10.01
N PHE A 171 -5.56 2.29 -10.89
CA PHE A 171 -7.00 2.59 -10.99
C PHE A 171 -7.84 2.01 -9.85
N THR A 172 -7.22 1.26 -8.94
CA THR A 172 -7.83 0.84 -7.66
C THR A 172 -7.45 1.81 -6.56
N LYS A 173 -6.17 2.17 -6.45
CA LYS A 173 -5.65 3.18 -5.53
C LYS A 173 -4.33 3.73 -6.06
N ILE A 174 -4.26 5.05 -6.23
CA ILE A 174 -3.07 5.73 -6.77
C ILE A 174 -1.78 5.45 -5.96
N GLN A 175 -1.92 5.14 -4.67
CA GLN A 175 -0.80 4.76 -3.79
C GLN A 175 -0.03 3.52 -4.29
N ALA A 176 -0.61 2.69 -5.17
CA ALA A 176 0.10 1.62 -5.88
C ALA A 176 1.35 2.09 -6.65
N ALA A 177 1.47 3.40 -6.93
CA ALA A 177 2.65 4.04 -7.51
C ALA A 177 3.97 3.68 -6.79
N PHE A 178 3.94 3.25 -5.52
CA PHE A 178 5.12 2.74 -4.81
C PHE A 178 5.89 1.67 -5.61
N ALA A 179 5.21 0.90 -6.46
CA ALA A 179 5.84 -0.19 -7.19
C ALA A 179 6.81 0.29 -8.29
N ILE A 180 6.71 1.55 -8.74
CA ILE A 180 7.61 2.15 -9.74
C ILE A 180 9.05 2.25 -9.21
N PRO A 181 9.33 2.96 -8.09
CA PRO A 181 10.70 3.03 -7.57
C PRO A 181 11.22 1.65 -7.15
N VAL A 182 10.35 0.76 -6.68
CA VAL A 182 10.70 -0.64 -6.38
C VAL A 182 11.18 -1.36 -7.65
N LEU A 183 10.42 -1.28 -8.75
CA LEU A 183 10.80 -1.90 -10.02
C LEU A 183 12.08 -1.28 -10.57
N ALA A 184 12.21 0.04 -10.55
CA ALA A 184 13.40 0.74 -11.02
C ALA A 184 14.67 0.26 -10.29
N VAL A 185 14.62 0.21 -8.96
CA VAL A 185 15.74 -0.28 -8.14
C VAL A 185 15.99 -1.77 -8.37
N ALA A 186 14.94 -2.59 -8.47
CA ALA A 186 15.07 -4.01 -8.76
C ALA A 186 15.70 -4.29 -10.15
N ILE A 187 15.39 -3.47 -11.17
CA ILE A 187 16.02 -3.53 -12.49
C ILE A 187 17.51 -3.17 -12.38
N PHE A 188 17.82 -2.09 -11.68
CA PHE A 188 19.21 -1.62 -11.49
C PHE A 188 20.07 -2.66 -10.75
N CYS A 189 19.57 -3.19 -9.63
CA CYS A 189 20.29 -4.16 -8.81
C CYS A 189 20.47 -5.53 -9.52
N ALA A 190 19.52 -5.92 -10.38
CA ALA A 190 19.63 -7.18 -11.12
C ALA A 190 20.59 -7.11 -12.33
N ALA A 191 20.90 -5.92 -12.84
CA ALA A 191 21.84 -5.76 -13.94
C ALA A 191 23.30 -5.93 -13.45
N PRO A 192 24.17 -6.65 -14.17
CA PRO A 192 25.60 -6.70 -13.85
C PRO A 192 26.22 -5.30 -13.80
N ALA A 193 27.26 -5.13 -12.97
CA ALA A 193 28.00 -3.87 -12.91
C ALA A 193 28.57 -3.51 -14.29
N GLY A 194 28.35 -2.28 -14.75
CA GLY A 194 28.75 -1.82 -16.08
C GLY A 194 27.84 -2.26 -17.24
N ALA A 195 26.89 -3.17 -17.02
CA ALA A 195 25.93 -3.59 -18.04
C ALA A 195 24.66 -2.73 -18.04
N ARG A 196 24.09 -2.50 -19.22
CA ARG A 196 22.77 -1.89 -19.34
C ARG A 196 21.68 -2.92 -19.01
N PRO A 197 20.61 -2.53 -18.29
CA PRO A 197 19.49 -3.42 -18.08
C PRO A 197 18.80 -3.83 -19.40
N PRO A 198 18.11 -4.98 -19.46
CA PRO A 198 17.39 -5.39 -20.64
C PRO A 198 16.37 -4.34 -21.09
N ARG A 199 16.36 -3.98 -22.38
CA ARG A 199 15.47 -2.96 -22.95
C ARG A 199 13.99 -3.21 -22.64
N VAL A 200 13.57 -4.48 -22.63
CA VAL A 200 12.17 -4.87 -22.32
C VAL A 200 11.76 -4.45 -20.91
N ARG A 201 12.66 -4.55 -19.93
CA ARG A 201 12.36 -4.15 -18.54
C ARG A 201 12.34 -2.63 -18.38
N LEU A 202 13.21 -1.92 -19.10
CA LEU A 202 13.17 -0.45 -19.16
C LEU A 202 11.89 0.05 -19.85
N ALA A 203 11.45 -0.62 -20.91
CA ALA A 203 10.19 -0.32 -21.57
C ALA A 203 8.98 -0.59 -20.65
N ALA A 204 9.01 -1.67 -19.86
CA ALA A 204 7.99 -1.92 -18.85
C ALA A 204 7.95 -0.82 -17.79
N LEU A 205 9.10 -0.39 -17.26
CA LEU A 205 9.19 0.72 -16.32
C LEU A 205 8.67 2.04 -16.91
N ALA A 206 9.00 2.34 -18.17
CA ALA A 206 8.48 3.50 -18.89
C ALA A 206 6.95 3.42 -19.07
N ALA A 207 6.43 2.23 -19.39
CA ALA A 207 4.99 2.00 -19.48
C ALA A 207 4.29 2.18 -18.12
N TRP A 208 4.92 1.78 -17.02
CA TRP A 208 4.39 2.02 -15.67
C TRP A 208 4.36 3.52 -15.33
N ALA A 209 5.42 4.26 -15.66
CA ALA A 209 5.43 5.71 -15.49
C ALA A 209 4.34 6.41 -16.33
N ALA A 210 4.13 5.96 -17.57
CA ALA A 210 3.05 6.45 -18.43
C ALA A 210 1.66 6.11 -17.84
N ALA A 211 1.46 4.90 -17.34
CA ALA A 211 0.22 4.49 -16.68
C ALA A 211 -0.08 5.35 -15.44
N LEU A 212 0.95 5.68 -14.64
CA LEU A 212 0.80 6.61 -13.52
C LEU A 212 0.37 7.99 -13.99
N ALA A 213 1.03 8.55 -15.01
CA ALA A 213 0.66 9.86 -15.55
C ALA A 213 -0.80 9.90 -16.04
N LEU A 214 -1.26 8.83 -16.69
CA LEU A 214 -2.64 8.69 -17.16
C LEU A 214 -3.66 8.55 -16.01
N ALA A 215 -3.31 7.85 -14.93
CA ALA A 215 -4.17 7.72 -13.76
C ALA A 215 -4.19 9.00 -12.89
N TRP A 216 -3.07 9.72 -12.85
CA TRP A 216 -2.88 10.89 -11.98
C TRP A 216 -3.72 12.09 -12.41
N ALA A 217 -3.79 12.39 -13.71
CA ALA A 217 -4.47 13.60 -14.18
C ALA A 217 -5.98 13.63 -13.83
N PRO A 218 -6.76 12.56 -14.07
CA PRO A 218 -8.14 12.49 -13.60
C PRO A 218 -8.29 12.53 -12.08
N GLU A 219 -7.40 11.85 -11.34
CA GLU A 219 -7.44 11.81 -9.89
C GLU A 219 -7.28 13.22 -9.30
N MET A 220 -6.32 14.00 -9.82
CA MET A 220 -6.13 15.39 -9.40
C MET A 220 -7.31 16.27 -9.79
N LEU A 221 -7.90 16.08 -10.97
CA LEU A 221 -9.10 16.84 -11.37
C LEU A 221 -10.31 16.52 -10.48
N ALA A 222 -10.51 15.25 -10.13
CA ALA A 222 -11.57 14.82 -9.21
C ALA A 222 -11.33 15.38 -7.80
N PHE A 223 -10.07 15.37 -7.36
CA PHE A 223 -9.64 15.90 -6.08
C PHE A 223 -9.79 17.43 -5.98
N GLU A 224 -9.34 18.20 -6.99
CA GLU A 224 -9.43 19.67 -7.01
C GLU A 224 -10.88 20.17 -7.04
N ARG A 225 -11.76 19.51 -7.81
CA ARG A 225 -13.15 19.96 -8.02
C ARG A 225 -14.06 19.75 -6.82
N LEU A 226 -13.73 18.81 -5.93
CA LEU A 226 -14.64 18.32 -4.88
C LEU A 226 -14.00 18.25 -3.50
N GLY A 227 -12.67 18.38 -3.41
CA GLY A 227 -11.86 18.06 -2.24
C GLY A 227 -10.93 19.17 -1.77
N HIS A 228 -11.25 20.44 -2.03
CA HIS A 228 -10.75 21.52 -1.16
C HIS A 228 -11.39 21.33 0.22
N ALA A 229 -10.89 20.35 0.97
CA ALA A 229 -11.02 20.34 2.40
C ALA A 229 -10.00 21.37 2.90
N ASP A 230 -10.48 22.31 3.70
CA ASP A 230 -9.74 23.28 4.51
C ASP A 230 -8.73 22.60 5.45
N ALA A 231 -7.77 21.85 4.91
CA ALA A 231 -6.60 21.44 5.66
C ALA A 231 -5.84 22.73 5.95
N ALA A 232 -6.01 23.25 7.17
CA ALA A 232 -5.22 24.36 7.66
C ALA A 232 -3.74 23.99 7.43
N ALA A 233 -3.13 24.64 6.42
CA ALA A 233 -1.74 24.37 6.11
C ALA A 233 -0.93 24.68 7.38
N PRO A 234 0.05 23.84 7.76
CA PRO A 234 0.96 24.19 8.84
C PRO A 234 1.48 25.60 8.61
N ALA A 235 1.46 26.43 9.65
CA ALA A 235 1.60 27.88 9.51
C ALA A 235 2.96 28.29 8.92
N SER A 236 3.95 27.40 8.97
CA SER A 236 5.28 27.59 8.39
C SER A 236 5.88 26.32 7.76
N ALA A 237 6.88 26.49 6.89
CA ALA A 237 7.65 25.38 6.33
C ALA A 237 8.36 24.54 7.41
N GLY A 238 8.85 25.19 8.48
CA GLY A 238 9.51 24.49 9.59
C GLY A 238 8.55 23.62 10.39
N GLU A 239 7.33 24.09 10.64
CA GLU A 239 6.27 23.32 11.29
C GLU A 239 5.86 22.12 10.44
N ARG A 240 5.74 22.29 9.13
CA ARG A 240 5.50 21.19 8.20
C ARG A 240 6.59 20.14 8.26
N LEU A 241 7.86 20.53 8.22
CA LEU A 241 8.98 19.59 8.29
C LEU A 241 8.98 18.82 9.63
N ARG A 242 8.67 19.47 10.75
CA ARG A 242 8.49 18.81 12.06
C ARG A 242 7.33 17.83 12.04
N ALA A 243 6.19 18.22 11.49
CA ALA A 243 5.03 17.36 11.36
C ALA A 243 5.37 16.10 10.55
N ILE A 244 5.96 16.24 9.37
CA ILE A 244 6.40 15.12 8.52
C ILE A 244 7.36 14.19 9.28
N ALA A 245 8.36 14.75 9.98
CA ALA A 245 9.28 13.97 10.79
C ALA A 245 8.53 13.19 11.88
N SER A 246 7.64 13.84 12.63
CA SER A 246 6.83 13.17 13.66
C SER A 246 5.93 12.08 13.11
N TYR A 247 5.40 12.24 11.89
CA TYR A 247 4.57 11.23 11.24
C TYR A 247 5.39 9.99 10.93
N VAL A 248 6.62 10.16 10.41
CA VAL A 248 7.56 9.03 10.25
C VAL A 248 7.81 8.35 11.60
N GLY A 249 8.08 9.12 12.67
CA GLY A 249 8.31 8.57 14.01
C GLY A 249 7.12 7.73 14.51
N ARG A 250 5.89 8.24 14.36
CA ARG A 250 4.65 7.53 14.70
C ARG A 250 4.46 6.25 13.88
N TYR A 251 4.72 6.29 12.57
CA TYR A 251 4.64 5.08 11.74
C TYR A 251 5.69 4.03 12.12
N LEU A 252 6.90 4.46 12.53
CA LEU A 252 7.92 3.53 13.02
C LEU A 252 7.48 2.90 14.34
N GLU A 253 7.00 3.67 15.31
CA GLU A 253 6.45 3.11 16.55
C GLU A 253 5.31 2.12 16.26
N MET A 254 4.35 2.52 15.42
CA MET A 254 3.22 1.69 15.03
C MET A 254 3.66 0.39 14.35
N ALA A 255 4.64 0.45 13.44
CA ALA A 255 5.15 -0.72 12.73
C ALA A 255 5.90 -1.71 13.63
N PHE A 256 6.62 -1.23 14.65
CA PHE A 256 7.45 -2.09 15.49
C PHE A 256 6.76 -2.57 16.77
N THR A 257 5.75 -1.83 17.25
CA THR A 257 5.12 -2.08 18.54
C THR A 257 3.63 -2.33 18.46
N ALA A 258 3.01 -2.07 17.31
CA ALA A 258 1.55 -2.01 17.14
C ALA A 258 0.81 -1.03 18.08
N ARG A 259 1.56 -0.16 18.78
CA ARG A 259 0.98 0.92 19.60
C ARG A 259 0.61 2.11 18.72
N GLY A 260 -0.32 2.92 19.21
CA GLY A 260 -0.75 4.12 18.52
C GLY A 260 -1.72 3.89 17.36
N VAL A 261 -2.20 2.66 17.16
CA VAL A 261 -3.31 2.38 16.23
C VAL A 261 -4.58 3.10 16.68
N SER A 262 -5.31 3.67 15.74
CA SER A 262 -6.52 4.44 16.00
C SER A 262 -7.39 4.52 14.76
N ALA A 263 -8.72 4.47 14.95
CA ALA A 263 -9.68 4.74 13.88
C ALA A 263 -9.58 6.18 13.36
N PHE A 264 -9.02 7.10 14.15
CA PHE A 264 -8.88 8.50 13.78
C PHE A 264 -7.64 9.13 14.40
N HIS A 265 -6.85 9.84 13.59
CA HIS A 265 -5.62 10.49 14.03
C HIS A 265 -5.70 12.00 13.80
N GLN A 266 -5.55 12.76 14.88
CA GLN A 266 -5.40 14.22 14.85
C GLN A 266 -4.27 14.66 15.80
N PRO A 267 -3.01 14.34 15.49
CA PRO A 267 -1.91 14.83 16.29
C PRO A 267 -1.70 16.33 16.03
N ASP A 268 -1.51 17.09 17.10
CA ASP A 268 -1.06 18.48 16.96
C ASP A 268 0.35 18.51 16.34
N PRO A 269 0.65 19.51 15.48
CA PRO A 269 2.00 19.70 14.96
C PRO A 269 3.00 19.88 16.12
N PRO A 270 4.15 19.17 16.09
CA PRO A 270 5.13 19.29 17.15
C PRO A 270 5.67 20.72 17.28
N ALA A 271 5.64 21.25 18.50
CA ALA A 271 6.20 22.57 18.80
C ALA A 271 7.73 22.61 18.68
N SER A 272 8.41 21.46 18.85
CA SER A 272 9.88 21.36 18.90
C SER A 272 10.41 20.15 18.12
N TRP A 273 11.63 20.27 17.61
CA TRP A 273 12.40 19.15 17.04
C TRP A 273 12.82 18.12 18.09
N LEU A 274 12.77 18.49 19.37
CA LEU A 274 13.05 17.58 20.49
C LEU A 274 11.85 16.71 20.87
N ASP A 275 10.70 16.89 20.21
CA ASP A 275 9.59 15.95 20.34
C ASP A 275 10.06 14.51 20.06
N PRO A 276 9.70 13.50 20.88
CA PRO A 276 10.18 12.14 20.72
C PRO A 276 9.90 11.54 19.34
N TYR A 277 8.74 11.85 18.74
CA TYR A 277 8.41 11.37 17.40
C TYR A 277 9.19 12.11 16.32
N CYS A 278 9.47 13.41 16.49
CA CYS A 278 10.38 14.13 15.60
C CYS A 278 11.78 13.48 15.63
N VAL A 279 12.33 13.24 16.82
CA VAL A 279 13.67 12.64 16.98
C VAL A 279 13.71 11.24 16.37
N LEU A 280 12.72 10.38 16.71
CA LEU A 280 12.61 9.04 16.14
C LEU A 280 12.45 9.07 14.62
N GLY A 281 11.64 9.99 14.10
CA GLY A 281 11.39 10.13 12.68
C GLY A 281 12.61 10.60 11.89
N VAL A 282 13.34 11.59 12.40
CA VAL A 282 14.60 12.06 11.78
C VAL A 282 15.65 10.94 11.84
N ALA A 283 15.88 10.36 13.01
CA ALA A 283 16.87 9.29 13.18
C ALA A 283 16.54 8.07 12.31
N GLY A 284 15.28 7.65 12.30
CA GLY A 284 14.78 6.55 11.48
C GLY A 284 14.94 6.85 9.98
N THR A 285 14.57 8.05 9.53
CA THR A 285 14.73 8.46 8.11
C THR A 285 16.19 8.42 7.69
N LEU A 286 17.09 9.00 8.50
CA LEU A 286 18.53 9.01 8.20
C LEU A 286 19.11 7.60 8.18
N ALA A 287 18.73 6.73 9.13
CA ALA A 287 19.17 5.34 9.18
C ALA A 287 18.69 4.54 7.96
N MET A 288 17.41 4.67 7.62
CA MET A 288 16.82 4.02 6.44
C MET A 288 17.47 4.54 5.15
N ALA A 289 17.69 5.85 5.02
CA ALA A 289 18.34 6.45 3.85
C ALA A 289 19.80 6.00 3.71
N ALA A 290 20.58 6.02 4.79
CA ALA A 290 21.96 5.55 4.79
C ALA A 290 22.03 4.07 4.38
N ARG A 291 21.14 3.22 4.92
CA ARG A 291 21.07 1.81 4.56
C ARG A 291 20.61 1.59 3.11
N ALA A 292 19.64 2.36 2.65
CA ALA A 292 19.17 2.33 1.26
C ALA A 292 20.30 2.67 0.29
N LEU A 293 21.05 3.75 0.54
CA LEU A 293 22.19 4.16 -0.30
C LEU A 293 23.31 3.12 -0.27
N PHE A 294 23.64 2.59 0.91
CA PHE A 294 24.65 1.53 1.05
C PHE A 294 24.26 0.28 0.25
N THR A 295 23.02 -0.20 0.42
CA THR A 295 22.55 -1.41 -0.26
C THR A 295 22.38 -1.21 -1.77
N LEU A 296 22.00 0.00 -2.21
CA LEU A 296 21.91 0.38 -3.61
C LEU A 296 23.30 0.40 -4.26
N ALA A 297 24.30 1.00 -3.60
CA ALA A 297 25.69 1.01 -4.07
C ALA A 297 26.25 -0.42 -4.23
N GLN A 298 25.85 -1.31 -3.32
CA GLN A 298 26.19 -2.74 -3.37
C GLN A 298 25.27 -3.56 -4.29
N ARG A 299 24.32 -2.92 -4.98
CA ARG A 299 23.31 -3.55 -5.85
C ARG A 299 22.57 -4.71 -5.21
N ARG A 300 22.28 -4.63 -3.91
CA ARG A 300 21.58 -5.67 -3.15
C ARG A 300 20.07 -5.53 -3.33
N ALA A 301 19.36 -6.66 -3.41
CA ALA A 301 17.89 -6.69 -3.47
C ALA A 301 17.20 -5.95 -2.31
N GLU A 302 17.87 -5.83 -1.16
CA GLU A 302 17.42 -5.03 -0.01
C GLU A 302 17.06 -3.58 -0.38
N ALA A 303 17.79 -2.97 -1.32
CA ALA A 303 17.55 -1.59 -1.75
C ALA A 303 16.14 -1.40 -2.34
N ALA A 304 15.58 -2.42 -3.00
CA ALA A 304 14.24 -2.34 -3.57
C ALA A 304 13.15 -2.25 -2.49
N PHE A 305 13.38 -2.84 -1.31
CA PHE A 305 12.44 -2.71 -0.18
C PHE A 305 12.54 -1.35 0.51
N TRP A 306 13.72 -0.73 0.56
CA TRP A 306 13.82 0.67 1.01
C TRP A 306 13.13 1.64 0.05
N ALA A 307 13.26 1.40 -1.26
CA ALA A 307 12.51 2.13 -2.28
C ALA A 307 10.99 1.93 -2.13
N TRP A 308 10.55 0.76 -1.66
CA TRP A 308 9.15 0.50 -1.32
C TRP A 308 8.67 1.40 -0.18
N VAL A 309 9.42 1.47 0.93
CA VAL A 309 9.07 2.32 2.09
C VAL A 309 8.93 3.77 1.66
N ALA A 310 9.94 4.30 0.93
CA ALA A 310 9.90 5.67 0.42
C ALA A 310 8.74 5.90 -0.56
N GLY A 311 8.53 4.98 -1.51
CA GLY A 311 7.45 5.07 -2.50
C GLY A 311 6.05 4.94 -1.90
N GLY A 312 5.89 4.15 -0.84
CA GLY A 312 4.63 3.98 -0.12
C GLY A 312 4.29 5.17 0.76
N PHE A 313 5.31 5.81 1.35
CA PHE A 313 5.16 7.00 2.19
C PHE A 313 4.98 8.29 1.39
N LEU A 314 5.65 8.45 0.24
CA LEU A 314 5.67 9.72 -0.50
C LEU A 314 4.27 10.32 -0.78
N PRO A 315 3.27 9.55 -1.27
CA PRO A 315 1.92 10.08 -1.52
C PRO A 315 1.18 10.54 -0.26
N VAL A 316 1.56 10.01 0.92
CA VAL A 316 0.93 10.28 2.22
C VAL A 316 1.84 11.09 3.15
N SER A 317 2.94 11.60 2.61
CA SER A 317 4.01 12.24 3.38
C SER A 317 3.67 13.64 3.86
N GLN A 318 2.55 14.22 3.41
CA GLN A 318 2.14 15.60 3.69
C GLN A 318 3.09 16.68 3.14
N VAL A 319 3.99 16.30 2.21
CA VAL A 319 4.69 17.28 1.35
C VAL A 319 3.67 18.14 0.60
N LEU A 320 2.66 17.48 0.03
CA LEU A 320 1.40 18.09 -0.40
C LEU A 320 0.37 17.83 0.71
N PRO A 321 -0.08 18.85 1.47
CA PRO A 321 -1.03 18.65 2.56
C PRO A 321 -2.37 18.14 2.08
N PHE A 322 -3.00 17.32 2.92
CA PHE A 322 -4.37 16.85 2.73
C PHE A 322 -5.01 16.51 4.08
N LEU A 323 -6.33 16.36 4.10
CA LEU A 323 -7.17 16.34 5.31
C LEU A 323 -6.75 15.36 6.41
N TYR A 324 -6.20 14.19 6.06
CA TYR A 324 -5.89 13.13 7.01
C TYR A 324 -4.38 12.80 7.02
N PRO A 325 -3.55 13.55 7.77
CA PRO A 325 -2.09 13.39 7.73
C PRO A 325 -1.57 12.06 8.24
N ILE A 326 -2.33 11.40 9.13
CA ILE A 326 -2.01 10.06 9.62
C ILE A 326 -3.26 9.18 9.52
N ALA A 327 -3.05 7.92 9.15
CA ALA A 327 -4.03 6.85 9.27
C ALA A 327 -3.30 5.50 9.29
N ASP A 328 -3.83 4.52 10.01
CA ASP A 328 -3.24 3.18 10.13
C ASP A 328 -3.17 2.51 8.76
N ARG A 329 -4.21 2.70 7.93
CA ARG A 329 -4.29 2.22 6.53
C ARG A 329 -3.14 2.69 5.63
N TYR A 330 -2.43 3.76 5.98
CA TYR A 330 -1.26 4.20 5.22
C TYR A 330 -0.06 3.29 5.47
N LEU A 331 0.11 2.80 6.70
CA LEU A 331 1.14 1.84 7.06
C LEU A 331 1.01 0.53 6.28
N TYR A 332 -0.20 0.18 5.82
CA TYR A 332 -0.45 -0.97 4.95
C TYR A 332 0.44 -1.01 3.70
N PHE A 333 0.85 0.15 3.17
CA PHE A 333 1.76 0.27 2.02
C PHE A 333 3.24 0.41 2.40
N LEU A 334 3.56 0.71 3.66
CA LEU A 334 4.94 0.86 4.16
C LEU A 334 5.47 -0.44 4.77
N LEU A 335 4.61 -1.13 5.53
CA LEU A 335 4.97 -2.31 6.33
C LEU A 335 5.60 -3.44 5.50
N PRO A 336 5.14 -3.78 4.28
CA PRO A 336 5.80 -4.79 3.45
C PRO A 336 7.25 -4.43 3.10
N GLY A 337 7.52 -3.15 2.85
CA GLY A 337 8.87 -2.63 2.60
C GLY A 337 9.75 -2.75 3.84
N LEU A 338 9.24 -2.34 5.02
CA LEU A 338 9.97 -2.46 6.29
C LEU A 338 10.30 -3.91 6.63
N LEU A 339 9.34 -4.83 6.47
CA LEU A 339 9.53 -6.27 6.70
C LEU A 339 10.59 -6.86 5.76
N GLY A 340 10.45 -6.64 4.44
CA GLY A 340 11.39 -7.17 3.46
C GLY A 340 12.81 -6.64 3.65
N ALA A 341 12.95 -5.34 3.95
CA ALA A 341 14.23 -4.71 4.23
C ALA A 341 14.86 -5.26 5.53
N GLY A 342 14.08 -5.35 6.61
CA GLY A 342 14.55 -5.86 7.90
C GLY A 342 15.05 -7.31 7.83
N LEU A 343 14.32 -8.19 7.14
CA LEU A 343 14.73 -9.59 6.94
C LEU A 343 16.06 -9.73 6.20
N LEU A 344 16.25 -8.94 5.13
CA LEU A 344 17.50 -8.97 4.36
C LEU A 344 18.66 -8.28 5.07
N ALA A 345 18.39 -7.28 5.91
CA ALA A 345 19.39 -6.64 6.75
C ALA A 345 19.90 -7.60 7.84
N ALA A 346 19.00 -8.39 8.45
CA ALA A 346 19.31 -9.34 9.52
C ALA A 346 20.00 -10.62 9.04
N ARG A 347 19.97 -10.93 7.73
CA ARG A 347 20.48 -12.20 7.19
C ARG A 347 21.96 -12.48 7.50
N ALA A 348 22.85 -11.51 7.28
CA ALA A 348 24.28 -11.71 7.51
C ALA A 348 24.64 -11.84 9.01
N PRO A 349 24.10 -11.00 9.92
CA PRO A 349 24.25 -11.21 11.36
C PRO A 349 23.73 -12.57 11.84
N LEU A 350 22.52 -12.98 11.42
CA LEU A 350 21.91 -14.25 11.84
C LEU A 350 22.71 -15.46 11.36
N ALA A 351 23.26 -15.42 10.13
CA ALA A 351 24.12 -16.48 9.62
C ALA A 351 25.43 -16.62 10.41
N ARG A 352 25.99 -15.51 10.93
CA ARG A 352 27.18 -15.54 11.80
C ARG A 352 26.86 -16.11 13.17
N LEU A 353 25.72 -15.75 13.76
CA LEU A 353 25.27 -16.28 15.05
C LEU A 353 24.97 -17.78 14.99
N ALA A 354 24.41 -18.28 13.89
CA ALA A 354 24.13 -19.70 13.72
C ALA A 354 25.38 -20.57 13.46
N ALA A 355 26.52 -19.94 13.15
CA ALA A 355 27.80 -20.60 12.90
C ALA A 355 28.76 -20.53 14.10
N ALA A 356 28.38 -19.82 15.17
CA ALA A 356 29.11 -19.69 16.42
C ALA A 356 28.51 -20.63 17.47
#